data_AF-A0A5C5WW40-F1
#
_entry.id   AF-A0A5C5WW40-F1
#
_cell.length_a   1.000
_cell.length_b   1.000
_cell.length_c   1.000
_cell.angle_alpha   90.00
_cell.angle_beta   90.00
_cell.angle_gamma   90.00
#
_symmetry.space_group_name_H-M   'P 1'
#
loop_
_entity.id
_entity.type
_entity.pdbx_description
1 polymer ?
#
loop_
_entity_poly.entity_id
_entity_poly.type
_entity_poly.pdbx_seq_one_letter_code
_entity_poly.pdbx_strand_id
1 'polypeptide(L)'
;MVQFTTSSTRNRVVARGVMAFFAGMCCFGGELLAQTQWKDVPLVRTIDTVSPWTGMVLWSESDHAQSDSIALEFSYIRYDSIVKASGQYDWSSIDQLLDEVASRKHQAVLRFHYVYPGKDSSVPPHVKASSGYKKIVAKSEGKKTEFVDWSHPSIEAFTLDFYTKFAARYDTDPRIAYLQTGFGLWAEYHIYSGPRKVGETFPSLAFQRTFVKHLDEQFDQLRWMISVDAADGDYSPFESEPNLKNLAFGVFDDSFLWKQHAKQNGVNWQFFGSERWKQNPAGGELSYYTGRDQKQALAETGPHGIPFEKMAADYHISFMIGNDQPNYQSMDRIRKASQAIGYRFRITEYQTNDASVRVVVKNEGVAPAYYDAFVAIDSHRSETSLRGLLPGETRECLIANVSPGEVTIESDRLVSGEIIPFIAELP
;
A
#
# COMPACT_ATOMS: atom_id res chain seq x y z
N MET A 1 56.47 -22.82 -19.75
CA MET A 1 57.89 -22.48 -19.96
C MET A 1 57.98 -20.94 -19.95
N VAL A 2 58.47 -20.39 -18.82
CA VAL A 2 59.23 -19.12 -18.65
C VAL A 2 58.47 -17.80 -19.01
N GLN A 3 57.87 -17.04 -18.07
CA GLN A 3 58.42 -16.04 -17.09
C GLN A 3 59.51 -15.11 -17.69
N PHE A 4 59.53 -13.77 -17.54
CA PHE A 4 59.80 -12.91 -16.37
C PHE A 4 59.51 -11.45 -16.83
N THR A 5 58.69 -10.63 -16.15
CA THR A 5 59.00 -9.60 -15.12
C THR A 5 60.17 -8.63 -15.37
N THR A 6 59.92 -7.32 -15.18
CA THR A 6 60.64 -6.33 -14.33
C THR A 6 59.73 -5.08 -14.24
N SER A 7 59.27 -4.53 -13.11
CA SER A 7 59.86 -4.03 -11.86
C SER A 7 60.78 -2.80 -12.03
N SER A 8 60.37 -1.67 -11.45
CA SER A 8 61.29 -0.68 -10.90
C SER A 8 60.62 0.09 -9.75
N THR A 9 61.13 -0.16 -8.55
CA THR A 9 60.95 0.63 -7.32
C THR A 9 62.31 1.20 -6.91
N ARG A 10 62.28 2.27 -6.10
CA ARG A 10 63.31 2.86 -5.20
C ARG A 10 63.73 4.28 -5.65
N ASN A 11 63.81 5.28 -4.77
CA ASN A 11 64.62 5.29 -3.55
C ASN A 11 64.08 6.21 -2.43
N ARG A 12 64.33 5.75 -1.20
CA ARG A 12 64.33 6.53 0.06
C ARG A 12 65.58 7.40 0.12
N VAL A 13 65.46 8.58 0.73
CA VAL A 13 66.58 9.26 1.40
C VAL A 13 66.18 9.51 2.85
N VAL A 14 67.03 9.04 3.75
CA VAL A 14 67.00 9.29 5.19
C VAL A 14 67.95 10.44 5.47
N ALA A 15 67.51 11.45 6.21
CA ALA A 15 68.39 12.40 6.88
C ALA A 15 67.86 12.65 8.30
N ARG A 16 68.68 12.27 9.30
CA ARG A 16 68.51 12.63 10.71
C ARG A 16 69.11 14.03 10.90
N GLY A 17 68.39 14.90 11.58
CA GLY A 17 68.88 16.20 12.05
C GLY A 17 68.14 16.60 13.33
N VAL A 18 68.90 16.80 14.40
CA VAL A 18 68.49 17.22 15.75
C VAL A 18 68.19 18.72 15.75
N MET A 19 67.08 19.18 16.36
CA MET A 19 67.10 20.34 17.29
C MET A 19 65.73 20.74 17.86
N ALA A 20 65.80 21.10 19.16
CA ALA A 20 65.07 22.14 19.86
C ALA A 20 63.57 21.97 20.19
N PHE A 21 63.34 21.65 21.47
CA PHE A 21 62.14 22.00 22.22
C PHE A 21 61.91 23.52 22.20
N PHE A 22 60.78 23.96 21.68
CA PHE A 22 60.18 25.26 22.04
C PHE A 22 58.75 25.00 22.50
N ALA A 23 58.50 25.28 23.78
CA ALA A 23 57.18 25.29 24.37
C ALA A 23 56.41 26.51 23.85
N GLY A 24 55.61 26.31 22.80
CA GLY A 24 54.62 27.26 22.32
C GLY A 24 53.28 26.99 22.99
N MET A 25 52.98 27.76 24.03
CA MET A 25 51.66 27.79 24.67
C MET A 25 50.65 28.39 23.68
N CYS A 26 50.02 27.53 22.86
CA CYS A 26 48.89 27.92 22.03
C CYS A 26 47.64 27.92 22.90
N CYS A 27 47.19 29.11 23.30
CA CYS A 27 45.84 29.35 23.80
C CYS A 27 44.85 29.06 22.66
N PHE A 28 44.42 27.81 22.53
CA PHE A 28 43.15 27.52 21.87
C PHE A 28 42.05 27.90 22.87
N GLY A 29 41.43 29.05 22.65
CA GLY A 29 40.12 29.35 23.22
C GLY A 29 39.17 28.26 22.76
N GLY A 30 38.86 27.32 23.65
CA GLY A 30 37.76 26.40 23.45
C GLY A 30 36.48 27.22 23.48
N GLU A 31 35.88 27.48 22.33
CA GLU A 31 34.44 27.66 22.28
C GLU A 31 33.85 26.34 22.79
N LEU A 32 33.41 26.38 24.04
CA LEU A 32 32.51 25.39 24.60
C LEU A 32 31.28 25.40 23.68
N LEU A 33 31.17 24.46 22.75
CA LEU A 33 29.90 24.20 22.07
C LEU A 33 28.91 23.85 23.19
N ALA A 34 28.08 24.81 23.57
CA ALA A 34 26.99 24.57 24.50
C ALA A 34 26.20 23.38 23.95
N GLN A 35 26.18 22.27 24.67
CA GLN A 35 25.24 21.20 24.38
C GLN A 35 23.86 21.84 24.49
N THR A 36 23.17 21.95 23.36
CA THR A 36 21.81 22.46 23.31
C THR A 36 20.95 21.62 24.23
N GLN A 37 20.57 22.18 25.38
CA GLN A 37 19.83 21.46 26.40
C GLN A 37 18.37 21.33 25.96
N TRP A 38 17.96 20.10 25.67
CA TRP A 38 16.57 19.77 25.41
C TRP A 38 15.81 19.63 26.73
N LYS A 39 14.63 20.25 26.80
CA LYS A 39 13.69 20.20 27.92
C LYS A 39 12.46 19.41 27.47
N ASP A 40 12.03 18.46 28.30
CA ASP A 40 10.81 17.70 28.06
C ASP A 40 9.57 18.61 28.12
N VAL A 41 8.61 18.33 27.26
CA VAL A 41 7.31 18.99 27.21
C VAL A 41 6.23 17.93 27.44
N PRO A 42 5.32 18.13 28.42
CA PRO A 42 4.25 17.19 28.68
C PRO A 42 3.34 16.99 27.47
N LEU A 43 2.92 15.75 27.22
CA LEU A 43 1.99 15.42 26.13
C LEU A 43 1.24 14.14 26.46
N VAL A 44 -0.08 14.24 26.56
CA VAL A 44 -0.97 13.10 26.76
C VAL A 44 -2.00 13.02 25.64
N ARG A 45 -2.01 11.89 24.94
CA ARG A 45 -2.94 11.57 23.84
C ARG A 45 -3.25 10.09 23.81
N THR A 46 -4.52 9.77 23.54
CA THR A 46 -5.03 8.41 23.34
C THR A 46 -5.62 8.29 21.93
N ILE A 47 -5.64 7.07 21.39
CA ILE A 47 -6.29 6.77 20.10
C ILE A 47 -7.60 6.04 20.37
N ASP A 48 -8.70 6.62 19.93
CA ASP A 48 -10.04 6.02 19.91
C ASP A 48 -10.61 5.83 18.49
N THR A 49 -9.98 6.42 17.47
CA THR A 49 -10.37 6.29 16.06
C THR A 49 -9.53 5.27 15.29
N VAL A 50 -9.99 4.87 14.10
CA VAL A 50 -9.19 4.12 13.13
C VAL A 50 -8.27 5.09 12.40
N SER A 51 -7.02 4.68 12.18
CA SER A 51 -6.05 5.49 11.44
C SER A 51 -6.36 5.51 9.93
N PRO A 52 -6.07 6.63 9.23
CA PRO A 52 -6.13 6.72 7.78
C PRO A 52 -5.35 5.62 7.06
N TRP A 53 -5.76 5.27 5.84
CA TRP A 53 -5.09 4.26 5.00
C TRP A 53 -5.02 2.84 5.59
N THR A 54 -5.65 2.56 6.73
CA THR A 54 -5.63 1.25 7.37
C THR A 54 -7.00 0.82 7.86
N GLY A 55 -7.12 -0.46 8.17
CA GLY A 55 -8.24 -1.02 8.91
C GLY A 55 -9.12 -1.95 8.10
N MET A 56 -10.22 -2.37 8.73
CA MET A 56 -11.26 -3.12 8.03
C MET A 56 -11.91 -2.25 6.97
N VAL A 57 -12.23 -2.84 5.84
CA VAL A 57 -12.86 -2.18 4.69
C VAL A 57 -14.23 -2.79 4.48
N LEU A 58 -15.26 -1.94 4.37
CA LEU A 58 -16.61 -2.34 3.96
C LEU A 58 -16.87 -1.88 2.53
N TRP A 59 -17.86 -2.45 1.85
CA TRP A 59 -18.27 -1.88 0.57
C TRP A 59 -18.84 -0.48 0.78
N SER A 60 -18.60 0.41 -0.19
CA SER A 60 -19.12 1.78 -0.15
C SER A 60 -20.64 1.86 -0.11
N GLU A 61 -21.30 0.81 -0.61
CA GLU A 61 -22.76 0.65 -0.63
C GLU A 61 -23.31 0.03 0.67
N SER A 62 -22.46 -0.31 1.63
CA SER A 62 -22.88 -0.92 2.90
C SER A 62 -23.64 0.08 3.78
N ASP A 63 -24.74 -0.36 4.40
CA ASP A 63 -25.46 0.42 5.41
C ASP A 63 -24.57 0.78 6.63
N HIS A 64 -23.46 0.05 6.81
CA HIS A 64 -22.48 0.27 7.88
C HIS A 64 -21.30 1.15 7.46
N ALA A 65 -21.24 1.62 6.20
CA ALA A 65 -20.15 2.46 5.69
C ALA A 65 -20.07 3.83 6.41
N GLN A 66 -21.15 4.28 7.06
CA GLN A 66 -21.19 5.54 7.82
C GLN A 66 -20.51 5.46 9.22
N SER A 67 -19.97 4.30 9.60
CA SER A 67 -19.38 4.07 10.92
C SER A 67 -17.94 4.56 11.01
N ASP A 68 -17.56 5.08 12.18
CA ASP A 68 -16.17 5.40 12.59
C ASP A 68 -15.32 4.17 12.97
N SER A 69 -15.83 2.96 12.71
CA SER A 69 -15.14 1.69 12.96
C SER A 69 -14.21 1.29 11.81
N ILE A 70 -14.23 2.05 10.73
CA ILE A 70 -13.41 1.90 9.53
C ILE A 70 -12.88 3.28 9.12
N ALA A 71 -11.88 3.31 8.25
CA ALA A 71 -11.40 4.53 7.58
C ALA A 71 -11.36 4.36 6.05
N LEU A 72 -11.75 3.17 5.57
CA LEU A 72 -11.61 2.75 4.18
C LEU A 72 -12.89 2.10 3.67
N GLU A 73 -13.21 2.36 2.41
CA GLU A 73 -14.36 1.77 1.72
C GLU A 73 -13.95 1.17 0.37
N PHE A 74 -14.56 0.05 -0.01
CA PHE A 74 -14.23 -0.69 -1.22
C PHE A 74 -15.27 -0.50 -2.32
N SER A 75 -14.83 -0.45 -3.58
CA SER A 75 -15.74 -0.49 -4.73
C SER A 75 -15.13 -1.21 -5.93
N TYR A 76 -15.91 -2.11 -6.53
CA TYR A 76 -15.64 -2.62 -7.86
C TYR A 76 -16.04 -1.60 -8.92
N ILE A 77 -15.14 -1.32 -9.86
CA ILE A 77 -15.35 -0.38 -10.95
C ILE A 77 -15.27 -1.10 -12.29
N ARG A 78 -16.22 -0.79 -13.17
CA ARG A 78 -16.27 -1.31 -14.54
C ARG A 78 -15.62 -0.33 -15.50
N TYR A 79 -14.79 -0.82 -16.43
CA TYR A 79 -14.18 0.06 -17.45
C TYR A 79 -15.24 0.68 -18.38
N ASP A 80 -16.26 -0.09 -18.76
CA ASP A 80 -17.36 0.37 -19.62
C ASP A 80 -18.33 1.35 -18.94
N SER A 81 -18.27 1.57 -17.62
CA SER A 81 -19.03 2.66 -17.00
C SER A 81 -18.39 4.03 -17.25
N ILE A 82 -17.08 4.06 -17.51
CA ILE A 82 -16.28 5.28 -17.68
C ILE A 82 -16.06 5.59 -19.15
N VAL A 83 -15.80 4.55 -19.96
CA VAL A 83 -15.41 4.73 -21.37
C VAL A 83 -16.45 4.11 -22.28
N LYS A 84 -17.14 4.95 -23.05
CA LYS A 84 -18.13 4.51 -24.06
C LYS A 84 -17.55 4.55 -25.47
N ALA A 85 -16.80 5.61 -25.79
CA ALA A 85 -16.17 5.83 -27.09
C ALA A 85 -14.65 6.04 -26.94
N SER A 86 -13.91 5.81 -28.01
CA SER A 86 -12.44 5.96 -28.01
C SER A 86 -12.03 7.38 -27.61
N GLY A 87 -11.12 7.51 -26.65
CA GLY A 87 -10.63 8.79 -26.14
C GLY A 87 -11.63 9.61 -25.32
N GLN A 88 -12.84 9.08 -25.04
CA GLN A 88 -13.88 9.78 -24.28
C GLN A 88 -14.08 9.11 -22.91
N TYR A 89 -13.57 9.77 -21.87
CA TYR A 89 -13.60 9.31 -20.49
C TYR A 89 -14.59 10.16 -19.68
N ASP A 90 -15.60 9.50 -19.12
CA ASP A 90 -16.53 10.09 -18.17
C ASP A 90 -16.20 9.57 -16.76
N TRP A 91 -15.56 10.42 -15.98
CA TRP A 91 -15.12 10.12 -14.62
C TRP A 91 -16.16 10.46 -13.56
N SER A 92 -17.33 11.02 -13.95
CA SER A 92 -18.31 11.58 -13.02
C SER A 92 -18.78 10.57 -11.97
N SER A 93 -18.97 9.30 -12.34
CA SER A 93 -19.37 8.27 -11.40
C SER A 93 -18.28 7.96 -10.36
N ILE A 94 -17.00 8.04 -10.75
CA ILE A 94 -15.90 7.87 -9.80
C ILE A 94 -15.82 9.12 -8.91
N ASP A 95 -15.87 10.31 -9.48
CA ASP A 95 -15.82 11.55 -8.69
C ASP A 95 -16.92 11.60 -7.63
N GLN A 96 -18.15 11.23 -8.01
CA GLN A 96 -19.28 11.15 -7.08
C GLN A 96 -19.03 10.12 -5.98
N LEU A 97 -18.60 8.90 -6.33
CA LEU A 97 -18.27 7.87 -5.35
C LEU A 97 -17.20 8.37 -4.36
N LEU A 98 -16.15 9.01 -4.86
CA LEU A 98 -15.06 9.53 -4.04
C LEU A 98 -15.52 10.67 -3.13
N ASP A 99 -16.41 11.55 -3.60
CA ASP A 99 -17.00 12.60 -2.78
C ASP A 99 -17.89 12.02 -1.67
N GLU A 100 -18.67 10.98 -1.97
CA GLU A 100 -19.50 10.29 -0.97
C GLU A 100 -18.64 9.61 0.10
N VAL A 101 -17.60 8.86 -0.29
CA VAL A 101 -16.65 8.23 0.63
C VAL A 101 -15.93 9.28 1.49
N ALA A 102 -15.43 10.35 0.86
CA ALA A 102 -14.73 11.43 1.57
C ALA A 102 -15.66 12.19 2.52
N SER A 103 -16.96 12.33 2.22
CA SER A 103 -17.94 12.97 3.12
C SER A 103 -18.10 12.23 4.44
N ARG A 104 -17.75 10.93 4.47
CA ARG A 104 -17.72 10.09 5.67
C ARG A 104 -16.37 10.12 6.39
N LYS A 105 -15.41 10.91 5.90
CA LYS A 105 -14.01 10.97 6.35
C LYS A 105 -13.26 9.66 6.12
N HIS A 106 -13.63 8.95 5.06
CA HIS A 106 -12.99 7.72 4.62
C HIS A 106 -12.27 7.93 3.29
N GLN A 107 -11.48 6.94 2.89
CA GLN A 107 -10.86 6.89 1.58
C GLN A 107 -11.21 5.59 0.84
N ALA A 108 -11.16 5.63 -0.48
CA ALA A 108 -11.56 4.51 -1.32
C ALA A 108 -10.41 3.52 -1.60
N VAL A 109 -10.76 2.24 -1.61
CA VAL A 109 -10.04 1.14 -2.26
C VAL A 109 -10.81 0.79 -3.52
N LEU A 110 -10.26 1.13 -4.68
CA LEU A 110 -10.91 0.90 -5.97
C LEU A 110 -10.36 -0.37 -6.61
N ARG A 111 -11.22 -1.23 -7.13
CA ARG A 111 -10.81 -2.38 -7.96
C ARG A 111 -11.45 -2.38 -9.34
N PHE A 112 -10.64 -2.24 -10.38
CA PHE A 112 -11.13 -2.36 -11.75
C PHE A 112 -11.09 -3.79 -12.22
N HIS A 113 -12.19 -4.27 -12.81
CA HIS A 113 -12.30 -5.65 -13.28
C HIS A 113 -12.90 -5.71 -14.68
N TYR A 114 -12.38 -6.62 -15.51
CA TYR A 114 -12.98 -6.93 -16.82
C TYR A 114 -14.05 -8.01 -16.76
N VAL A 115 -13.79 -9.08 -15.99
CA VAL A 115 -14.63 -10.26 -15.94
C VAL A 115 -15.22 -10.40 -14.54
N TYR A 116 -16.52 -10.66 -14.47
CA TYR A 116 -17.24 -10.95 -13.24
C TYR A 116 -18.21 -12.11 -13.50
N PRO A 117 -18.17 -13.21 -12.73
CA PRO A 117 -19.04 -14.36 -12.97
C PRO A 117 -20.53 -14.00 -13.04
N GLY A 118 -21.19 -14.42 -14.12
CA GLY A 118 -22.61 -14.15 -14.36
C GLY A 118 -22.93 -12.78 -14.96
N LYS A 119 -21.93 -12.02 -15.40
CA LYS A 119 -22.10 -10.68 -15.98
C LYS A 119 -21.48 -10.59 -17.38
N ASP A 120 -21.90 -9.57 -18.12
CA ASP A 120 -21.20 -9.11 -19.32
C ASP A 120 -19.85 -8.47 -18.94
N SER A 121 -18.86 -8.62 -19.82
CA SER A 121 -17.53 -8.08 -19.57
C SER A 121 -17.59 -6.56 -19.58
N SER A 122 -16.77 -5.91 -18.77
CA SER A 122 -16.70 -4.44 -18.72
C SER A 122 -15.85 -3.83 -19.82
N VAL A 123 -15.51 -4.60 -20.88
CA VAL A 123 -14.81 -4.07 -22.04
C VAL A 123 -15.66 -2.97 -22.69
N PRO A 124 -15.11 -1.76 -22.93
CA PRO A 124 -15.86 -0.67 -23.54
C PRO A 124 -16.53 -1.04 -24.87
N PRO A 125 -17.74 -0.51 -25.16
CA PRO A 125 -18.46 -0.82 -26.40
C PRO A 125 -17.64 -0.57 -27.68
N HIS A 126 -16.87 0.52 -27.75
CA HIS A 126 -16.04 0.81 -28.93
C HIS A 126 -14.90 -0.20 -29.14
N VAL A 127 -14.37 -0.80 -28.07
CA VAL A 127 -13.39 -1.90 -28.16
C VAL A 127 -14.07 -3.15 -28.68
N LYS A 128 -15.25 -3.50 -28.14
CA LYS A 128 -16.06 -4.65 -28.61
C LYS A 128 -16.50 -4.52 -30.06
N ALA A 129 -16.70 -3.29 -30.56
CA ALA A 129 -17.07 -3.00 -31.93
C ALA A 129 -15.88 -3.00 -32.92
N SER A 130 -14.64 -3.14 -32.43
CA SER A 130 -13.46 -3.18 -33.28
C SER A 130 -13.49 -4.40 -34.22
N SER A 131 -13.15 -4.19 -35.49
CA SER A 131 -13.16 -5.25 -36.50
C SER A 131 -12.24 -6.39 -36.10
N GLY A 132 -12.80 -7.59 -35.93
CA GLY A 132 -12.07 -8.79 -35.55
C GLY A 132 -12.10 -9.13 -34.06
N TYR A 133 -12.67 -8.25 -33.21
CA TYR A 133 -12.90 -8.56 -31.80
C TYR A 133 -13.91 -9.70 -31.64
N LYS A 134 -13.58 -10.73 -30.87
CA LYS A 134 -14.42 -11.90 -30.68
C LYS A 134 -15.21 -11.79 -29.39
N LYS A 135 -16.53 -11.96 -29.48
CA LYS A 135 -17.35 -12.15 -28.28
C LYS A 135 -17.15 -13.56 -27.73
N ILE A 136 -16.64 -13.67 -26.51
CA ILE A 136 -16.40 -14.95 -25.83
C ILE A 136 -17.35 -15.08 -24.65
N VAL A 137 -18.26 -16.06 -24.70
CA VAL A 137 -19.20 -16.34 -23.60
C VAL A 137 -19.07 -17.80 -23.21
N ALA A 138 -18.85 -18.04 -21.91
CA ALA A 138 -18.72 -19.38 -21.36
C ALA A 138 -19.33 -19.45 -19.95
N LYS A 139 -19.39 -20.66 -19.38
CA LYS A 139 -19.79 -20.83 -17.98
C LYS A 139 -18.59 -20.54 -17.06
N SER A 140 -18.83 -19.79 -16.00
CA SER A 140 -17.94 -19.60 -14.86
C SER A 140 -18.80 -19.67 -13.61
N GLU A 141 -18.44 -20.50 -12.63
CA GLU A 141 -19.25 -20.77 -11.43
C GLU A 141 -20.70 -21.18 -11.74
N GLY A 142 -20.88 -21.93 -12.83
CA GLY A 142 -22.20 -22.32 -13.31
C GLY A 142 -23.02 -21.19 -13.95
N LYS A 143 -22.54 -19.95 -13.95
CA LYS A 143 -23.20 -18.76 -14.51
C LYS A 143 -22.67 -18.42 -15.91
N LYS A 144 -23.55 -17.91 -16.78
CA LYS A 144 -23.18 -17.39 -18.10
C LYS A 144 -22.36 -16.12 -17.94
N THR A 145 -21.11 -16.14 -18.41
CA THR A 145 -20.14 -15.07 -18.19
C THR A 145 -19.48 -14.68 -19.51
N GLU A 146 -19.36 -13.38 -19.77
CA GLU A 146 -18.60 -12.88 -20.93
C GLU A 146 -17.14 -12.64 -20.53
N PHE A 147 -16.22 -13.22 -21.30
CA PHE A 147 -14.78 -13.09 -21.14
C PHE A 147 -14.22 -12.06 -22.13
N VAL A 148 -12.99 -11.64 -21.88
CA VAL A 148 -12.27 -10.69 -22.74
C VAL A 148 -11.56 -11.45 -23.86
N ASP A 149 -11.63 -10.93 -25.09
CA ASP A 149 -10.74 -11.37 -26.18
C ASP A 149 -9.38 -10.68 -26.10
N TRP A 150 -8.47 -11.29 -25.36
CA TRP A 150 -7.07 -10.88 -25.24
C TRP A 150 -6.22 -11.20 -26.48
N SER A 151 -6.77 -11.85 -27.50
CA SER A 151 -6.06 -12.01 -28.78
C SER A 151 -6.12 -10.74 -29.64
N HIS A 152 -6.98 -9.78 -29.28
CA HIS A 152 -7.24 -8.59 -30.07
C HIS A 152 -6.47 -7.37 -29.54
N PRO A 153 -5.58 -6.72 -30.32
CA PRO A 153 -4.69 -5.67 -29.82
C PRO A 153 -5.40 -4.42 -29.29
N SER A 154 -6.66 -4.17 -29.66
CA SER A 154 -7.41 -3.01 -29.14
C SER A 154 -7.67 -3.08 -27.64
N ILE A 155 -7.79 -4.28 -27.03
CA ILE A 155 -7.97 -4.37 -25.58
C ILE A 155 -6.69 -4.02 -24.83
N GLU A 156 -5.55 -4.44 -25.37
CA GLU A 156 -4.23 -4.14 -24.83
C GLU A 156 -3.98 -2.64 -24.87
N ALA A 157 -4.19 -2.02 -26.04
CA ALA A 157 -4.06 -0.57 -26.22
C ALA A 157 -5.03 0.22 -25.32
N PHE A 158 -6.29 -0.20 -25.24
CA PHE A 158 -7.27 0.43 -24.35
C PHE A 158 -6.84 0.36 -22.88
N THR A 159 -6.37 -0.81 -22.43
CA THR A 159 -5.98 -0.99 -21.02
C THR A 159 -4.85 -0.04 -20.64
N LEU A 160 -3.83 0.12 -21.50
CA LEU A 160 -2.73 1.05 -21.23
C LEU A 160 -3.20 2.51 -21.24
N ASP A 161 -3.97 2.93 -22.27
CA ASP A 161 -4.50 4.31 -22.32
C ASP A 161 -5.40 4.61 -21.12
N PHE A 162 -6.22 3.66 -20.68
CA PHE A 162 -7.04 3.81 -19.49
C PHE A 162 -6.22 4.14 -18.24
N TYR A 163 -5.15 3.40 -17.96
CA TYR A 163 -4.32 3.66 -16.79
C TYR A 163 -3.49 4.94 -16.91
N THR A 164 -3.06 5.30 -18.12
CA THR A 164 -2.47 6.63 -18.37
C THR A 164 -3.45 7.75 -18.00
N LYS A 165 -4.71 7.67 -18.44
CA LYS A 165 -5.73 8.70 -18.14
C LYS A 165 -6.18 8.68 -16.69
N PHE A 166 -6.27 7.50 -16.08
CA PHE A 166 -6.61 7.37 -14.67
C PHE A 166 -5.53 7.97 -13.78
N ALA A 167 -4.26 7.62 -13.99
CA ALA A 167 -3.14 8.17 -13.23
C ALA A 167 -3.03 9.68 -13.36
N ALA A 168 -3.12 10.22 -14.58
CA ALA A 168 -3.11 11.66 -14.84
C ALA A 168 -4.18 12.44 -14.07
N ARG A 169 -5.29 11.78 -13.70
CA ARG A 169 -6.38 12.38 -12.94
C ARG A 169 -6.29 12.10 -11.43
N TYR A 170 -5.86 10.91 -11.04
CA TYR A 170 -6.11 10.36 -9.71
C TYR A 170 -4.87 9.93 -8.93
N ASP A 171 -3.67 9.91 -9.50
CA ASP A 171 -2.45 9.47 -8.79
C ASP A 171 -2.23 10.26 -7.49
N THR A 172 -2.52 11.57 -7.51
CA THR A 172 -2.39 12.46 -6.35
C THR A 172 -3.71 12.71 -5.61
N ASP A 173 -4.82 12.09 -6.00
CA ASP A 173 -6.14 12.34 -5.39
C ASP A 173 -6.24 11.72 -3.99
N PRO A 174 -6.39 12.51 -2.91
CA PRO A 174 -6.37 12.02 -1.54
C PRO A 174 -7.61 11.19 -1.21
N ARG A 175 -8.64 11.16 -2.05
CA ARG A 175 -9.85 10.36 -1.80
C ARG A 175 -9.63 8.86 -2.07
N ILE A 176 -8.52 8.48 -2.71
CA ILE A 176 -8.18 7.08 -3.02
C ILE A 176 -6.97 6.65 -2.19
N ALA A 177 -7.14 5.66 -1.33
CA ALA A 177 -6.05 5.07 -0.56
C ALA A 177 -5.32 3.96 -1.33
N TYR A 178 -6.03 3.14 -2.10
CA TYR A 178 -5.43 2.00 -2.81
C TYR A 178 -6.14 1.71 -4.13
N LEU A 179 -5.35 1.27 -5.12
CA LEU A 179 -5.83 0.77 -6.41
C LEU A 179 -5.52 -0.72 -6.54
N GLN A 180 -6.54 -1.56 -6.64
CA GLN A 180 -6.38 -2.98 -6.97
C GLN A 180 -6.68 -3.19 -8.46
N THR A 181 -5.82 -3.94 -9.14
CA THR A 181 -5.97 -4.24 -10.55
C THR A 181 -5.30 -5.57 -10.93
N GLY A 182 -5.55 -6.02 -12.16
CA GLY A 182 -5.06 -7.27 -12.68
C GLY A 182 -5.99 -7.85 -13.73
N PHE A 183 -5.92 -9.17 -13.87
CA PHE A 183 -6.59 -9.90 -14.95
C PHE A 183 -7.42 -11.07 -14.41
N GLY A 184 -8.19 -11.72 -15.27
CA GLY A 184 -9.03 -12.85 -14.86
C GLY A 184 -10.31 -12.43 -14.14
N LEU A 185 -10.87 -13.35 -13.35
CA LEU A 185 -12.08 -13.13 -12.56
C LEU A 185 -11.78 -12.11 -11.46
N TRP A 186 -12.62 -11.07 -11.35
CA TRP A 186 -12.50 -9.99 -10.35
C TRP A 186 -11.14 -9.26 -10.32
N ALA A 187 -10.34 -9.38 -11.38
CA ALA A 187 -8.95 -8.92 -11.45
C ALA A 187 -7.97 -9.63 -10.49
N GLU A 188 -8.30 -10.83 -10.02
CA GLU A 188 -7.52 -11.61 -9.05
C GLU A 188 -6.39 -12.44 -9.68
N TYR A 189 -6.06 -12.20 -10.95
CA TYR A 189 -5.05 -12.92 -11.72
C TYR A 189 -5.35 -14.39 -12.03
N HIS A 190 -6.52 -14.92 -11.71
CA HIS A 190 -6.88 -16.31 -12.04
C HIS A 190 -8.17 -16.43 -12.86
N ILE A 191 -8.35 -17.60 -13.48
CA ILE A 191 -9.64 -18.09 -13.99
C ILE A 191 -9.73 -19.55 -13.56
N TYR A 192 -10.13 -19.79 -12.31
CA TYR A 192 -10.31 -21.17 -11.81
C TYR A 192 -11.55 -21.86 -12.40
N SER A 193 -12.52 -21.06 -12.88
CA SER A 193 -13.75 -21.54 -13.52
C SER A 193 -14.01 -20.80 -14.83
N GLY A 194 -14.02 -21.53 -15.94
CA GLY A 194 -14.19 -20.99 -17.28
C GLY A 194 -12.96 -21.24 -18.16
N PRO A 195 -12.95 -20.73 -19.41
CA PRO A 195 -11.83 -20.91 -20.31
C PRO A 195 -10.64 -20.06 -19.84
N ARG A 196 -9.59 -20.69 -19.28
CA ARG A 196 -8.29 -20.05 -19.06
C ARG A 196 -7.36 -20.39 -20.21
N LYS A 197 -7.12 -19.43 -21.11
CA LYS A 197 -6.18 -19.56 -22.22
C LYS A 197 -5.35 -18.28 -22.36
N VAL A 198 -4.06 -18.39 -22.07
CA VAL A 198 -3.10 -17.28 -22.20
C VAL A 198 -3.02 -16.82 -23.66
N GLY A 199 -3.20 -15.52 -23.90
CA GLY A 199 -3.29 -14.90 -25.22
C GLY A 199 -4.66 -14.98 -25.90
N GLU A 200 -5.70 -15.54 -25.26
CA GLU A 200 -7.06 -15.60 -25.80
C GLU A 200 -8.09 -15.07 -24.80
N THR A 201 -8.25 -15.75 -23.65
CA THR A 201 -9.20 -15.35 -22.59
C THR A 201 -8.53 -14.85 -21.31
N PHE A 202 -7.20 -14.97 -21.28
CA PHE A 202 -6.30 -14.35 -20.31
C PHE A 202 -5.19 -13.64 -21.10
N PRO A 203 -4.66 -12.48 -20.67
CA PRO A 203 -3.67 -11.77 -21.47
C PRO A 203 -2.40 -12.58 -21.69
N SER A 204 -1.73 -12.32 -22.81
CA SER A 204 -0.43 -12.93 -23.10
C SER A 204 0.59 -12.52 -22.02
N LEU A 205 1.58 -13.38 -21.74
CA LEU A 205 2.66 -13.02 -20.81
C LEU A 205 3.37 -11.74 -21.27
N ALA A 206 3.53 -11.54 -22.59
CA ALA A 206 4.13 -10.34 -23.16
C ALA A 206 3.36 -9.06 -22.82
N PHE A 207 2.03 -9.10 -22.91
CA PHE A 207 1.21 -7.95 -22.52
C PHE A 207 1.21 -7.74 -21.01
N GLN A 208 1.14 -8.79 -20.20
CA GLN A 208 1.19 -8.66 -18.74
C GLN A 208 2.46 -7.92 -18.27
N ARG A 209 3.61 -8.19 -18.90
CA ARG A 209 4.86 -7.45 -18.64
C ARG A 209 4.77 -5.98 -19.00
N THR A 210 4.20 -5.70 -20.18
CA THR A 210 3.99 -4.34 -20.65
C THR A 210 3.08 -3.59 -19.68
N PHE A 211 2.01 -4.23 -19.25
CA PHE A 211 1.04 -3.70 -18.31
C PHE A 211 1.65 -3.34 -16.95
N VAL A 212 2.34 -4.27 -16.28
CA VAL A 212 2.89 -3.98 -14.94
C VAL A 212 3.97 -2.91 -14.96
N LYS A 213 4.81 -2.87 -16.02
CA LYS A 213 5.79 -1.80 -16.21
C LYS A 213 5.10 -0.46 -16.47
N HIS A 214 4.05 -0.47 -17.28
CA HIS A 214 3.28 0.72 -17.56
C HIS A 214 2.64 1.29 -16.27
N LEU A 215 2.05 0.45 -15.42
CA LEU A 215 1.51 0.91 -14.13
C LEU A 215 2.59 1.52 -13.24
N ASP A 216 3.76 0.88 -13.16
CA ASP A 216 4.91 1.40 -12.40
C ASP A 216 5.39 2.77 -12.92
N GLU A 217 5.31 3.00 -14.23
CA GLU A 217 5.62 4.30 -14.86
C GLU A 217 4.52 5.36 -14.67
N GLN A 218 3.27 4.96 -14.46
CA GLN A 218 2.14 5.91 -14.35
C GLN A 218 1.86 6.36 -12.91
N PHE A 219 2.12 5.52 -11.91
CA PHE A 219 1.74 5.78 -10.53
C PHE A 219 2.95 6.05 -9.64
N ASP A 220 3.18 7.31 -9.28
CA ASP A 220 4.23 7.72 -8.35
C ASP A 220 3.73 7.74 -6.89
N GLN A 221 2.47 8.16 -6.71
CA GLN A 221 1.89 8.43 -5.40
C GLN A 221 0.88 7.36 -5.00
N LEU A 222 -0.10 7.07 -5.86
CA LEU A 222 -1.16 6.11 -5.56
C LEU A 222 -0.61 4.69 -5.50
N ARG A 223 -0.88 4.01 -4.38
CA ARG A 223 -0.42 2.64 -4.17
C ARG A 223 -1.30 1.66 -4.95
N TRP A 224 -0.75 1.13 -6.04
CA TRP A 224 -1.40 0.10 -6.84
C TRP A 224 -0.98 -1.31 -6.41
N MET A 225 -1.86 -2.28 -6.63
CA MET A 225 -1.73 -3.63 -6.10
C MET A 225 -2.25 -4.69 -7.08
N ILE A 226 -1.62 -5.85 -7.06
CA ILE A 226 -2.05 -7.05 -7.81
C ILE A 226 -2.28 -8.23 -6.86
N SER A 227 -3.08 -9.20 -7.29
CA SER A 227 -3.36 -10.40 -6.49
C SER A 227 -2.10 -11.24 -6.28
N VAL A 228 -1.97 -11.87 -5.11
CA VAL A 228 -0.94 -12.88 -4.84
C VAL A 228 -1.02 -14.08 -5.79
N ASP A 229 -2.16 -14.34 -6.42
CA ASP A 229 -2.29 -15.43 -7.40
C ASP A 229 -1.52 -15.17 -8.69
N ALA A 230 -1.03 -13.94 -8.89
CA ALA A 230 -0.03 -13.62 -9.90
C ALA A 230 1.33 -14.33 -9.66
N ALA A 231 1.48 -15.13 -8.60
CA ALA A 231 2.66 -15.97 -8.37
C ALA A 231 2.71 -17.21 -9.27
N ASP A 232 1.61 -17.59 -9.90
CA ASP A 232 1.52 -18.83 -10.69
C ASP A 232 2.20 -18.67 -12.07
N GLY A 233 3.27 -19.44 -12.29
CA GLY A 233 4.07 -19.42 -13.52
C GLY A 233 3.35 -19.93 -14.77
N ASP A 234 2.22 -20.63 -14.64
CA ASP A 234 1.46 -21.14 -15.81
C ASP A 234 0.78 -20.01 -16.59
N TYR A 235 0.55 -18.85 -15.96
CA TYR A 235 -0.19 -17.73 -16.56
C TYR A 235 0.30 -16.34 -16.17
N SER A 236 1.33 -16.22 -15.34
CA SER A 236 1.96 -14.94 -14.99
C SER A 236 3.44 -14.92 -15.39
N PRO A 237 4.03 -13.74 -15.66
CA PRO A 237 5.42 -13.66 -16.10
C PRO A 237 6.44 -13.67 -14.96
N PHE A 238 6.04 -13.55 -13.69
CA PHE A 238 6.94 -13.22 -12.58
C PHE A 238 7.96 -14.30 -12.25
N GLU A 239 7.67 -15.58 -12.54
CA GLU A 239 8.64 -16.66 -12.36
C GLU A 239 9.73 -16.59 -13.44
N SER A 240 9.33 -16.41 -14.70
CA SER A 240 10.25 -16.29 -15.83
C SER A 240 11.02 -14.97 -15.87
N GLU A 241 10.49 -13.92 -15.25
CA GLU A 241 11.07 -12.57 -15.21
C GLU A 241 11.05 -12.00 -13.78
N PRO A 242 11.93 -12.50 -12.89
CA PRO A 242 11.91 -12.15 -11.47
C PRO A 242 12.14 -10.66 -11.20
N ASN A 243 12.78 -9.93 -12.11
CA ASN A 243 12.99 -8.47 -11.99
C ASN A 243 11.68 -7.68 -11.95
N LEU A 244 10.58 -8.22 -12.49
CA LEU A 244 9.26 -7.57 -12.40
C LEU A 244 8.79 -7.45 -10.94
N LYS A 245 9.29 -8.30 -10.03
CA LYS A 245 8.99 -8.18 -8.60
C LYS A 245 9.64 -6.94 -7.97
N ASN A 246 10.58 -6.26 -8.62
CA ASN A 246 11.18 -5.04 -8.07
C ASN A 246 10.31 -3.79 -8.28
N LEU A 247 9.23 -3.89 -9.06
CA LEU A 247 8.26 -2.81 -9.28
C LEU A 247 7.50 -2.50 -7.97
N ALA A 248 7.00 -1.27 -7.86
CA ALA A 248 6.44 -0.67 -6.64
C ALA A 248 4.96 -1.04 -6.38
N PHE A 249 4.54 -2.24 -6.79
CA PHE A 249 3.19 -2.73 -6.47
C PHE A 249 3.12 -3.38 -5.09
N GLY A 250 2.00 -3.16 -4.41
CA GLY A 250 1.53 -3.95 -3.28
C GLY A 250 0.85 -5.24 -3.74
N VAL A 251 0.53 -6.11 -2.78
CA VAL A 251 -0.15 -7.37 -3.07
C VAL A 251 -1.44 -7.51 -2.27
N PHE A 252 -2.46 -8.11 -2.88
CA PHE A 252 -3.71 -8.41 -2.20
C PHE A 252 -4.08 -9.90 -2.25
N ASP A 253 -4.78 -10.36 -1.22
CA ASP A 253 -5.17 -11.76 -1.03
C ASP A 253 -6.65 -11.86 -0.62
N ASP A 254 -7.49 -12.31 -1.54
CA ASP A 254 -8.96 -12.38 -1.35
C ASP A 254 -9.45 -13.71 -0.77
N SER A 255 -8.58 -14.42 -0.07
CA SER A 255 -8.98 -15.59 0.70
C SER A 255 -8.31 -15.63 2.07
N PHE A 256 -8.05 -14.47 2.68
CA PHE A 256 -7.38 -14.39 3.97
C PHE A 256 -8.10 -15.20 5.07
N LEU A 257 -7.34 -15.82 5.98
CA LEU A 257 -7.81 -16.74 7.02
C LEU A 257 -8.46 -18.06 6.55
N TRP A 258 -8.39 -18.44 5.27
CA TRP A 258 -8.92 -19.74 4.85
C TRP A 258 -8.08 -20.93 5.31
N LYS A 259 -8.69 -22.14 5.33
CA LYS A 259 -8.09 -23.35 5.91
C LYS A 259 -6.73 -23.74 5.36
N GLN A 260 -6.48 -23.55 4.07
CA GLN A 260 -5.20 -23.93 3.45
C GLN A 260 -4.31 -22.73 3.11
N HIS A 261 -4.60 -21.56 3.70
CA HIS A 261 -3.87 -20.32 3.41
C HIS A 261 -2.36 -20.50 3.47
N ALA A 262 -1.84 -20.99 4.59
CA ALA A 262 -0.40 -21.19 4.76
C ALA A 262 0.25 -22.11 3.71
N LYS A 263 -0.52 -23.03 3.11
CA LYS A 263 -0.01 -23.99 2.11
C LYS A 263 -0.10 -23.48 0.67
N GLN A 264 -1.04 -22.57 0.40
CA GLN A 264 -1.28 -22.05 -0.96
C GLN A 264 -0.84 -20.59 -1.01
N ASN A 265 -1.66 -19.69 -0.47
CA ASN A 265 -1.40 -18.26 -0.51
C ASN A 265 -0.10 -17.90 0.20
N GLY A 266 0.24 -18.55 1.33
CA GLY A 266 1.50 -18.33 2.02
C GLY A 266 2.73 -18.54 1.13
N VAL A 267 2.68 -19.48 0.18
CA VAL A 267 3.73 -19.70 -0.83
C VAL A 267 3.75 -18.55 -1.84
N ASN A 268 2.58 -18.04 -2.24
CA ASN A 268 2.46 -16.90 -3.15
C ASN A 268 2.98 -15.60 -2.51
N TRP A 269 2.67 -15.36 -1.23
CA TRP A 269 3.24 -14.27 -0.44
C TRP A 269 4.77 -14.38 -0.38
N GLN A 270 5.30 -15.57 -0.09
CA GLN A 270 6.75 -15.81 -0.06
C GLN A 270 7.39 -15.56 -1.43
N PHE A 271 6.72 -15.95 -2.52
CA PHE A 271 7.18 -15.74 -3.90
C PHE A 271 7.37 -14.24 -4.23
N PHE A 272 6.46 -13.38 -3.78
CA PHE A 272 6.56 -11.92 -3.97
C PHE A 272 7.52 -11.22 -3.01
N GLY A 273 8.05 -11.96 -2.03
CA GLY A 273 9.09 -11.54 -1.10
C GLY A 273 8.53 -11.15 0.26
N SER A 274 9.03 -11.81 1.32
CA SER A 274 8.60 -11.58 2.71
C SER A 274 8.85 -10.16 3.23
N GLU A 275 9.68 -9.37 2.55
CA GLU A 275 10.04 -8.01 2.93
C GLU A 275 9.33 -6.94 2.10
N ARG A 276 8.48 -7.32 1.12
CA ARG A 276 7.78 -6.36 0.24
C ARG A 276 6.98 -5.32 1.03
N TRP A 277 6.35 -5.76 2.12
CA TRP A 277 5.52 -4.93 2.99
C TRP A 277 6.27 -3.69 3.53
N LYS A 278 7.60 -3.70 3.57
CA LYS A 278 8.39 -2.54 4.01
C LYS A 278 8.25 -1.32 3.09
N GLN A 279 7.93 -1.55 1.81
CA GLN A 279 7.86 -0.50 0.80
C GLN A 279 6.49 -0.42 0.12
N ASN A 280 5.77 -1.54 0.04
CA ASN A 280 4.50 -1.64 -0.68
C ASN A 280 3.41 -2.27 0.20
N PRO A 281 2.14 -1.84 0.09
CA PRO A 281 1.08 -2.32 0.98
C PRO A 281 0.70 -3.78 0.76
N ALA A 282 0.12 -4.35 1.81
CA ALA A 282 -0.45 -5.69 1.84
C ALA A 282 -1.92 -5.59 2.24
N GLY A 283 -2.82 -6.21 1.50
CA GLY A 283 -4.25 -6.17 1.80
C GLY A 283 -5.00 -7.36 1.22
N GLY A 284 -6.31 -7.20 0.98
CA GLY A 284 -7.14 -8.25 0.39
C GLY A 284 -8.51 -8.36 1.03
N GLU A 285 -9.05 -9.57 1.08
CA GLU A 285 -10.38 -9.87 1.56
C GLU A 285 -10.39 -11.13 2.44
N LEU A 286 -11.21 -11.09 3.50
CA LEU A 286 -11.51 -12.24 4.33
C LEU A 286 -12.18 -13.34 3.50
N SER A 287 -11.74 -14.59 3.69
CA SER A 287 -12.21 -15.71 2.87
C SER A 287 -13.72 -15.94 2.90
N TYR A 288 -14.30 -16.14 1.72
CA TYR A 288 -15.68 -16.59 1.51
C TYR A 288 -15.81 -18.10 1.22
N TYR A 289 -14.75 -18.89 1.36
CA TYR A 289 -14.76 -20.30 0.98
C TYR A 289 -15.74 -21.14 1.81
N THR A 290 -15.92 -20.82 3.08
CA THR A 290 -16.93 -21.45 3.94
C THR A 290 -17.64 -20.42 4.82
N GLY A 291 -18.89 -20.71 5.20
CA GLY A 291 -19.60 -19.88 6.17
C GLY A 291 -18.91 -19.82 7.55
N ARG A 292 -18.02 -20.77 7.86
CA ARG A 292 -17.18 -20.73 9.06
C ARG A 292 -16.11 -19.64 8.94
N ASP A 293 -15.48 -19.51 7.78
CA ASP A 293 -14.45 -18.51 7.52
C ASP A 293 -14.98 -17.12 7.81
N GLN A 294 -16.12 -16.75 7.24
CA GLN A 294 -16.78 -15.46 7.48
C GLN A 294 -17.24 -15.29 8.93
N LYS A 295 -17.99 -16.26 9.48
CA LYS A 295 -18.59 -16.14 10.82
C LYS A 295 -17.53 -16.02 11.93
N GLN A 296 -16.37 -16.66 11.76
CA GLN A 296 -15.33 -16.73 12.77
C GLN A 296 -14.10 -15.87 12.44
N ALA A 297 -14.10 -15.10 11.35
CA ALA A 297 -12.93 -14.32 10.91
C ALA A 297 -12.34 -13.45 12.03
N LEU A 298 -13.19 -12.66 12.72
CA LEU A 298 -12.78 -11.81 13.84
C LEU A 298 -13.06 -12.43 15.22
N ALA A 299 -13.38 -13.72 15.30
CA ALA A 299 -13.47 -14.40 16.59
C ALA A 299 -12.09 -14.50 17.25
N GLU A 300 -12.06 -14.60 18.58
CA GLU A 300 -10.81 -14.64 19.36
C GLU A 300 -9.82 -15.72 18.90
N THR A 301 -10.32 -16.88 18.45
CA THR A 301 -9.51 -17.99 17.94
C THR A 301 -9.42 -18.05 16.42
N GLY A 302 -10.15 -17.20 15.70
CA GLY A 302 -10.32 -17.25 14.25
C GLY A 302 -11.00 -18.53 13.73
N PRO A 303 -11.19 -18.66 12.40
CA PRO A 303 -11.94 -19.77 11.81
C PRO A 303 -11.22 -21.12 11.88
N HIS A 304 -9.89 -21.12 11.88
CA HIS A 304 -9.04 -22.33 11.89
C HIS A 304 -7.97 -22.32 12.98
N GLY A 305 -8.25 -21.67 14.11
CA GLY A 305 -7.33 -21.61 15.26
C GLY A 305 -6.21 -20.57 15.09
N ILE A 306 -6.35 -19.66 14.14
CA ILE A 306 -5.45 -18.52 13.93
C ILE A 306 -6.30 -17.24 14.02
N PRO A 307 -6.11 -16.41 15.06
CA PRO A 307 -6.80 -15.13 15.17
C PRO A 307 -6.43 -14.18 14.03
N PHE A 308 -7.37 -13.32 13.62
CA PHE A 308 -7.14 -12.31 12.57
C PHE A 308 -5.90 -11.46 12.84
N GLU A 309 -5.80 -10.87 14.03
CA GLU A 309 -4.71 -9.97 14.40
C GLU A 309 -3.35 -10.67 14.34
N LYS A 310 -3.29 -11.97 14.71
CA LYS A 310 -2.05 -12.74 14.60
C LYS A 310 -1.62 -12.88 13.15
N MET A 311 -2.53 -13.31 12.27
CA MET A 311 -2.19 -13.52 10.87
C MET A 311 -1.92 -12.19 10.16
N ALA A 312 -2.66 -11.14 10.50
CA ALA A 312 -2.43 -9.80 10.00
C ALA A 312 -1.04 -9.28 10.36
N ALA A 313 -0.54 -9.59 11.57
CA ALA A 313 0.83 -9.28 11.96
C ALA A 313 1.87 -10.12 11.20
N ASP A 314 1.63 -11.43 11.03
CA ASP A 314 2.55 -12.33 10.31
C ASP A 314 2.73 -11.91 8.82
N TYR A 315 1.73 -11.25 8.23
CA TYR A 315 1.72 -10.79 6.82
C TYR A 315 1.78 -9.27 6.65
N HIS A 316 1.96 -8.51 7.74
CA HIS A 316 2.07 -7.05 7.73
C HIS A 316 0.91 -6.34 7.01
N ILE A 317 -0.32 -6.79 7.28
CA ILE A 317 -1.53 -6.30 6.60
C ILE A 317 -1.75 -4.82 6.91
N SER A 318 -2.02 -4.05 5.85
CA SER A 318 -2.35 -2.63 5.88
C SER A 318 -3.86 -2.42 5.97
N PHE A 319 -4.65 -3.16 5.20
CA PHE A 319 -6.11 -3.11 5.23
C PHE A 319 -6.71 -4.47 4.90
N MET A 320 -7.97 -4.72 5.27
CA MET A 320 -8.64 -5.99 4.98
C MET A 320 -10.13 -5.78 4.69
N ILE A 321 -10.60 -6.22 3.53
CA ILE A 321 -12.02 -6.22 3.19
C ILE A 321 -12.74 -7.27 4.04
N GLY A 322 -13.78 -6.83 4.75
CA GLY A 322 -14.59 -7.66 5.62
C GLY A 322 -16.04 -7.20 5.60
N ASN A 323 -16.60 -7.02 4.41
CA ASN A 323 -17.92 -6.45 4.21
C ASN A 323 -19.02 -7.14 5.03
N ASP A 324 -18.95 -8.46 5.18
CA ASP A 324 -19.98 -9.23 5.87
C ASP A 324 -19.75 -9.33 7.39
N GLN A 325 -18.65 -8.79 7.91
CA GLN A 325 -18.35 -8.85 9.34
C GLN A 325 -19.39 -8.18 10.25
N PRO A 326 -20.09 -7.09 9.86
CA PRO A 326 -21.21 -6.56 10.64
C PRO A 326 -22.36 -7.56 10.88
N ASN A 327 -22.48 -8.62 10.06
CA ASN A 327 -23.47 -9.69 10.28
C ASN A 327 -23.07 -10.64 11.43
N TYR A 328 -21.80 -10.62 11.85
CA TYR A 328 -21.24 -11.58 12.80
C TYR A 328 -20.61 -10.93 14.04
N GLN A 329 -20.27 -9.65 13.97
CA GLN A 329 -19.48 -8.93 14.98
C GLN A 329 -20.09 -7.57 15.27
N SER A 330 -19.86 -7.06 16.49
CA SER A 330 -20.20 -5.66 16.79
C SER A 330 -19.27 -4.71 16.04
N MET A 331 -19.76 -3.50 15.76
CA MET A 331 -18.92 -2.44 15.17
C MET A 331 -17.73 -2.09 16.07
N ASP A 332 -17.84 -2.26 17.40
CA ASP A 332 -16.69 -2.10 18.32
C ASP A 332 -15.61 -3.16 18.11
N ARG A 333 -16.00 -4.41 17.85
CA ARG A 333 -15.04 -5.48 17.53
C ARG A 333 -14.36 -5.22 16.19
N ILE A 334 -15.10 -4.70 15.21
CA ILE A 334 -14.57 -4.28 13.92
C ILE A 334 -13.60 -3.12 14.10
N ARG A 335 -13.93 -2.08 14.89
CA ARG A 335 -13.01 -0.97 15.21
C ARG A 335 -11.70 -1.48 15.81
N LYS A 336 -11.77 -2.41 16.77
CA LYS A 336 -10.58 -3.04 17.36
C LYS A 336 -9.74 -3.81 16.34
N ALA A 337 -10.37 -4.53 15.42
CA ALA A 337 -9.66 -5.21 14.32
C ALA A 337 -8.98 -4.19 13.40
N SER A 338 -9.69 -3.10 13.05
CA SER A 338 -9.16 -2.02 12.23
C SER A 338 -7.95 -1.35 12.87
N GLN A 339 -7.99 -1.10 14.18
CA GLN A 339 -6.89 -0.48 14.93
C GLN A 339 -5.69 -1.41 15.16
N ALA A 340 -5.84 -2.72 14.92
CA ALA A 340 -4.79 -3.72 15.12
C ALA A 340 -3.90 -3.94 13.89
N ILE A 341 -4.24 -3.35 12.74
CA ILE A 341 -3.51 -3.51 11.47
C ILE A 341 -2.97 -2.16 10.97
N GLY A 342 -2.06 -2.20 10.00
CA GLY A 342 -1.38 -1.00 9.50
C GLY A 342 -0.41 -0.39 10.50
N TYR A 343 -0.21 0.92 10.41
CA TYR A 343 0.66 1.68 11.31
C TYR A 343 -0.07 2.10 12.59
N ARG A 344 0.71 2.33 13.65
CA ARG A 344 0.20 2.89 14.91
C ARG A 344 1.28 3.77 15.55
N PHE A 345 1.14 5.08 15.47
CA PHE A 345 2.18 5.98 15.96
C PHE A 345 2.09 6.24 17.46
N ARG A 346 3.23 6.22 18.14
CA ARG A 346 3.42 6.71 19.50
C ARG A 346 4.50 7.78 19.51
N ILE A 347 4.22 8.93 20.11
CA ILE A 347 5.24 9.93 20.43
C ILE A 347 5.89 9.51 21.75
N THR A 348 7.19 9.23 21.70
CA THR A 348 7.99 8.79 22.85
C THR A 348 8.84 9.89 23.44
N GLU A 349 9.11 10.96 22.68
CA GLU A 349 9.77 12.16 23.18
C GLU A 349 9.14 13.39 22.53
N TYR A 350 8.90 14.42 23.33
CA TYR A 350 8.48 15.74 22.88
C TYR A 350 9.26 16.78 23.69
N GLN A 351 10.15 17.49 23.01
CA GLN A 351 11.16 18.31 23.68
C GLN A 351 11.40 19.64 22.94
N THR A 352 11.90 20.63 23.67
CA THR A 352 12.31 21.92 23.11
C THR A 352 13.66 22.37 23.63
N ASN A 353 14.36 23.17 22.85
CA ASN A 353 15.55 23.89 23.26
C ASN A 353 15.36 25.42 23.21
N ASP A 354 14.11 25.88 23.29
CA ASP A 354 13.66 27.28 23.15
C ASP A 354 13.78 27.88 21.73
N ALA A 355 14.45 27.21 20.77
CA ALA A 355 14.51 27.62 19.36
C ALA A 355 13.84 26.62 18.40
N SER A 356 13.83 25.35 18.78
CA SER A 356 13.29 24.24 18.00
C SER A 356 12.50 23.29 18.88
N VAL A 357 11.66 22.50 18.24
CA VAL A 357 10.99 21.34 18.81
C VAL A 357 11.56 20.08 18.21
N ARG A 358 11.77 19.07 19.06
CA ARG A 358 12.09 17.70 18.68
C ARG A 358 10.95 16.78 19.10
N VAL A 359 10.50 15.94 18.18
CA VAL A 359 9.52 14.88 18.43
C VAL A 359 10.11 13.55 17.97
N VAL A 360 10.10 12.53 18.84
CA VAL A 360 10.48 11.16 18.45
C VAL A 360 9.23 10.31 18.35
N VAL A 361 8.99 9.74 17.16
CA VAL A 361 7.83 8.91 16.87
C VAL A 361 8.25 7.46 16.70
N LYS A 362 7.56 6.54 17.37
CA LYS A 362 7.67 5.08 17.18
C LYS A 362 6.46 4.55 16.41
N ASN A 363 6.67 3.61 15.49
CA ASN A 363 5.56 2.81 14.94
C ASN A 363 5.36 1.53 15.77
N GLU A 364 4.25 1.43 16.48
CA GLU A 364 3.82 0.25 17.26
C GLU A 364 2.86 -0.67 16.48
N GLY A 365 2.59 -0.36 15.20
CA GLY A 365 1.72 -1.13 14.34
C GLY A 365 2.38 -2.38 13.76
N VAL A 366 1.71 -3.00 12.78
CA VAL A 366 2.21 -4.19 12.06
C VAL A 366 2.70 -3.86 10.66
N ALA A 367 2.43 -2.67 10.14
CA ALA A 367 2.93 -2.19 8.84
C ALA A 367 3.33 -0.71 8.91
N PRO A 368 4.14 -0.18 7.97
CA PRO A 368 4.41 1.25 7.89
C PRO A 368 3.22 2.02 7.29
N ALA A 369 3.24 3.35 7.44
CA ALA A 369 2.44 4.23 6.58
C ALA A 369 3.10 4.30 5.20
N TYR A 370 2.32 4.11 4.13
CA TYR A 370 2.82 4.14 2.74
C TYR A 370 2.65 5.51 2.07
N TYR A 371 2.07 6.48 2.78
CA TYR A 371 1.93 7.86 2.36
C TYR A 371 2.73 8.76 3.28
N ASP A 372 3.14 9.92 2.75
CA ASP A 372 3.88 10.90 3.52
C ASP A 372 3.04 11.47 4.65
N ALA A 373 3.61 11.50 5.85
CA ALA A 373 2.96 11.96 7.07
C ALA A 373 4.02 12.68 7.90
N PHE A 374 3.74 13.92 8.31
CA PHE A 374 4.72 14.80 8.93
C PHE A 374 4.23 15.21 10.31
N VAL A 375 5.09 15.14 11.32
CA VAL A 375 4.77 15.74 12.61
C VAL A 375 4.68 17.24 12.41
N ALA A 376 3.69 17.90 13.00
CA ALA A 376 3.56 19.33 12.97
C ALA A 376 3.31 19.91 14.37
N ILE A 377 3.79 21.14 14.58
CA ILE A 377 3.51 21.97 15.77
C ILE A 377 2.78 23.22 15.31
N ASP A 378 1.54 23.39 15.73
CA ASP A 378 0.68 24.50 15.27
C ASP A 378 0.75 24.67 13.73
N SER A 379 0.63 23.54 13.01
CA SER A 379 0.76 23.40 11.54
C SER A 379 2.12 23.71 10.90
N HIS A 380 3.19 23.84 11.69
CA HIS A 380 4.56 23.85 11.18
C HIS A 380 5.09 22.42 11.09
N ARG A 381 5.09 21.85 9.87
CA ARG A 381 5.52 20.47 9.61
C ARG A 381 7.04 20.29 9.76
N SER A 382 7.43 19.09 10.19
CA SER A 382 8.79 18.60 10.06
C SER A 382 9.14 18.37 8.58
N GLU A 383 10.41 18.55 8.21
CA GLU A 383 10.91 18.14 6.88
C GLU A 383 11.01 16.62 6.75
N THR A 384 11.08 15.92 7.88
CA THR A 384 11.17 14.46 7.92
C THR A 384 9.77 13.85 7.90
N SER A 385 9.49 13.02 6.88
CA SER A 385 8.28 12.21 6.79
C SER A 385 8.38 10.96 7.66
N LEU A 386 7.24 10.49 8.19
CA LEU A 386 7.04 9.21 8.87
C LEU A 386 6.73 8.06 7.90
N ARG A 387 6.59 8.33 6.60
CA ARG A 387 6.43 7.30 5.56
C ARG A 387 7.52 6.25 5.67
N GLY A 388 7.12 4.98 5.60
CA GLY A 388 8.06 3.86 5.68
C GLY A 388 8.71 3.68 7.06
N LEU A 389 8.24 4.33 8.13
CA LEU A 389 8.70 4.03 9.49
C LEU A 389 8.25 2.61 9.87
N LEU A 390 9.19 1.68 9.98
CA LEU A 390 8.86 0.27 10.18
C LEU A 390 8.37 -0.02 11.61
N PRO A 391 7.55 -1.07 11.80
CA PRO A 391 7.18 -1.58 13.11
C PRO A 391 8.38 -1.73 14.06
N GLY A 392 8.27 -1.16 15.25
CA GLY A 392 9.29 -1.15 16.29
C GLY A 392 10.36 -0.06 16.14
N GLU A 393 10.50 0.56 14.97
CA GLU A 393 11.48 1.63 14.75
C GLU A 393 10.98 2.99 15.24
N THR A 394 11.94 3.90 15.46
CA THR A 394 11.72 5.28 15.85
C THR A 394 12.26 6.26 14.82
N ARG A 395 11.64 7.42 14.69
CA ARG A 395 12.10 8.53 13.84
C ARG A 395 12.07 9.85 14.60
N GLU A 396 13.18 10.55 14.58
CA GLU A 396 13.28 11.92 15.08
C GLU A 396 12.73 12.88 14.02
N CYS A 397 11.85 13.79 14.44
CA CYS A 397 11.27 14.87 13.65
C CYS A 397 11.67 16.19 14.31
N LEU A 398 12.57 16.93 13.67
CA LEU A 398 13.01 18.25 14.11
C LEU A 398 12.20 19.33 13.39
N ILE A 399 11.70 20.30 14.14
CA ILE A 399 10.97 21.45 13.63
C ILE A 399 11.66 22.70 14.18
N ALA A 400 12.30 23.46 13.30
CA ALA A 400 13.08 24.63 13.67
C ALA A 400 12.21 25.89 13.76
N ASN A 401 12.64 26.86 14.58
CA ASN A 401 12.00 28.17 14.73
C ASN A 401 10.54 28.09 15.21
N VAL A 402 10.22 27.09 16.05
CA VAL A 402 8.91 26.93 16.66
C VAL A 402 9.04 26.74 18.16
N SER A 403 8.07 27.26 18.90
CA SER A 403 7.87 26.94 20.31
C SER A 403 7.02 25.67 20.44
N PRO A 404 7.04 24.98 21.59
CA PRO A 404 6.06 23.95 21.89
C PRO A 404 4.61 24.46 21.75
N GLY A 405 3.72 23.60 21.29
CA GLY A 405 2.35 23.92 20.88
C GLY A 405 1.54 22.66 20.63
N GLU A 406 0.46 22.77 19.86
CA GLU A 406 -0.38 21.63 19.50
C GLU A 406 0.37 20.69 18.56
N VAL A 407 0.53 19.42 18.97
CA VAL A 407 1.14 18.38 18.15
C VAL A 407 0.09 17.69 17.29
N THR A 408 0.30 17.68 15.98
CA THR A 408 -0.48 16.93 15.00
C THR A 408 0.43 16.08 14.10
N ILE A 409 -0.15 15.14 13.37
CA ILE A 409 0.53 14.47 12.25
C ILE A 409 -0.29 14.77 11.00
N GLU A 410 0.30 15.47 10.05
CA GLU A 410 -0.36 16.01 8.88
C GLU A 410 0.10 15.29 7.60
N SER A 411 -0.80 15.23 6.61
CA SER A 411 -0.49 14.67 5.30
C SER A 411 -1.36 15.31 4.24
N ASP A 412 -0.80 15.50 3.04
CA ASP A 412 -1.54 15.97 1.86
C ASP A 412 -2.41 14.86 1.26
N ARG A 413 -2.34 13.64 1.81
CA ARG A 413 -3.08 12.45 1.38
C ARG A 413 -4.31 12.15 2.23
N LEU A 414 -4.69 13.07 3.14
CA LEU A 414 -5.90 12.96 3.96
C LEU A 414 -7.09 13.61 3.27
N VAL A 415 -8.28 13.06 3.50
CA VAL A 415 -9.53 13.77 3.18
C VAL A 415 -9.88 14.80 4.26
N SER A 416 -10.78 15.72 3.96
CA SER A 416 -11.18 16.76 4.91
C SER A 416 -11.76 16.16 6.19
N GLY A 417 -11.24 16.58 7.35
CA GLY A 417 -11.69 16.13 8.67
C GLY A 417 -11.12 14.80 9.15
N GLU A 418 -10.27 14.17 8.34
CA GLU A 418 -9.48 13.00 8.72
C GLU A 418 -8.21 13.45 9.48
N ILE A 419 -7.79 12.66 10.46
CA ILE A 419 -6.61 12.93 11.28
C ILE A 419 -5.76 11.67 11.39
N ILE A 420 -4.44 11.81 11.48
CA ILE A 420 -3.54 10.71 11.81
C ILE A 420 -3.40 10.66 13.33
N PRO A 421 -4.03 9.69 14.02
CA PRO A 421 -3.99 9.65 15.47
C PRO A 421 -2.64 9.13 15.96
N PHE A 422 -2.25 9.55 17.17
CA PHE A 422 -1.05 9.06 17.84
C PHE A 422 -1.28 8.90 19.34
N ILE A 423 -0.47 8.06 19.98
CA ILE A 423 -0.44 7.88 21.43
C ILE A 423 0.69 8.73 22.01
N ALA A 424 0.45 9.35 23.16
CA ALA A 424 1.51 9.99 23.94
C ALA A 424 1.19 9.89 25.44
N GLU A 425 2.21 9.58 26.24
CA GLU A 425 2.14 9.46 27.70
C GLU A 425 3.40 10.09 28.30
N LEU A 426 3.60 11.38 28.04
CA LEU A 426 4.79 12.13 28.45
C LEU A 426 4.46 13.04 29.64
N PRO A 427 5.27 12.99 30.72
CA PRO A 427 4.98 13.64 32.01
C PRO A 427 5.13 15.16 32.00
#